data_AF-A0A935XBZ8-F1
#
_entry.id   AF-A0A935XBZ8-F1
#
_cell.length_a   1.000
_cell.length_b   1.000
_cell.length_c   1.000
_cell.angle_alpha   90.00
_cell.angle_beta   90.00
_cell.angle_gamma   90.00
#
_symmetry.space_group_name_H-M   'P 1'
#
loop_
_entity.id
_entity.type
_entity.pdbx_description
1 polymer ?
#
loop_
_entity_poly.entity_id
_entity_poly.type
_entity_poly.pdbx_seq_one_letter_code
_entity_poly.pdbx_strand_id
1 'polypeptide(L)'
;MQGGRGTLNPSVQSGGFGSSWRMVVELGPRIRAMGTYPGGQSGNPASPRYADRLRFWRDGDLELLIVPSAIDSLSPSQVSARLTLTPGGR
;
A
#
# COMPACT_ATOMS: atom_id res chain seq x y z
N MET A 1 17.21 4.04 -10.16
CA MET A 1 16.58 2.86 -9.54
C MET A 1 15.42 2.42 -10.43
N GLN A 2 15.62 1.52 -11.40
CA GLN A 2 14.65 0.94 -12.34
C GLN A 2 14.08 -0.41 -11.90
N GLY A 3 12.78 -0.48 -11.64
CA GLY A 3 12.14 -1.69 -11.15
C GLY A 3 11.90 -2.75 -12.23
N GLY A 4 11.45 -3.93 -11.81
CA GLY A 4 11.17 -5.06 -12.71
C GLY A 4 10.11 -4.72 -13.77
N ARG A 5 9.88 -5.63 -14.73
CA ARG A 5 8.92 -5.40 -15.84
C ARG A 5 7.49 -5.04 -15.39
N GLY A 6 7.12 -5.31 -14.14
CA GLY A 6 5.86 -4.90 -13.52
C GLY A 6 5.98 -3.77 -12.50
N THR A 7 7.14 -3.14 -12.36
CA THR A 7 7.40 -2.11 -11.36
C THR A 7 7.40 -0.73 -12.02
N LEU A 8 6.54 0.15 -11.52
CA LEU A 8 6.49 1.54 -11.95
C LEU A 8 7.67 2.29 -11.31
N ASN A 9 8.68 2.58 -12.11
CA ASN A 9 9.85 3.31 -11.67
C ASN A 9 9.78 4.81 -12.05
N PRO A 10 9.91 5.74 -11.09
CA PRO A 10 9.94 7.19 -11.33
C PRO A 10 11.33 7.77 -11.66
N SER A 11 12.40 6.97 -11.78
CA SER A 11 13.79 7.43 -11.97
C SER A 11 14.38 7.04 -13.35
N VAL A 12 14.97 8.00 -14.06
CA VAL A 12 15.54 7.83 -15.42
C VAL A 12 16.89 7.07 -15.48
N GLN A 13 17.36 6.47 -14.38
CA GLN A 13 18.68 5.82 -14.31
C GLN A 13 18.63 4.30 -14.56
N SER A 14 19.59 3.82 -15.35
CA SER A 14 19.86 2.42 -15.72
C SER A 14 20.32 1.57 -14.53
N GLY A 15 19.41 0.93 -13.80
CA GLY A 15 19.78 -0.06 -12.78
C GLY A 15 18.57 -0.81 -12.22
N GLY A 16 18.63 -2.14 -12.10
CA GLY A 16 17.46 -3.06 -11.95
C GLY A 16 16.64 -3.08 -10.65
N PHE A 17 16.62 -2.02 -9.83
CA PHE A 17 15.74 -1.92 -8.66
C PHE A 17 14.97 -0.61 -8.66
N GLY A 18 13.64 -0.58 -8.58
CA GLY A 18 12.83 0.64 -8.55
C GLY A 18 12.21 0.84 -7.17
N SER A 19 12.05 2.10 -6.74
CA SER A 19 11.42 2.41 -5.47
C SER A 19 10.02 1.79 -5.44
N SER A 20 9.81 0.83 -4.53
CA SER A 20 8.53 0.13 -4.36
C SER A 20 7.69 0.73 -3.22
N TRP A 21 8.28 1.63 -2.43
CA TRP A 21 7.67 2.17 -1.21
C TRP A 21 8.27 3.53 -0.85
N ARG A 22 7.43 4.42 -0.32
CA ARG A 22 7.83 5.67 0.36
C ARG A 22 7.05 5.80 1.65
N MET A 23 7.70 6.22 2.72
CA MET A 23 7.04 6.36 4.02
C MET A 23 7.73 7.38 4.91
N VAL A 24 6.93 8.06 5.73
CA VAL A 24 7.35 8.92 6.83
C VAL A 24 6.66 8.44 8.10
N VAL A 25 7.42 8.33 9.19
CA VAL A 25 6.90 7.89 10.49
C VAL A 25 7.20 8.95 11.55
N GLU A 26 6.16 9.38 12.25
CA GLU A 26 6.25 10.24 13.42
C GLU A 26 6.22 9.35 14.68
N LEU A 27 7.32 9.37 15.44
CA LEU A 27 7.54 8.55 16.64
C LEU A 27 7.14 9.29 17.94
N GLY A 28 5.95 9.87 17.95
CA GLY A 28 5.36 10.46 19.15
C GLY A 28 4.76 9.41 20.10
N PRO A 29 4.12 9.83 21.21
CA PRO A 29 3.38 8.93 22.12
C PRO A 29 2.36 8.04 21.40
N ARG A 30 1.82 8.53 20.27
CA ARG A 30 1.06 7.75 19.30
C ARG A 30 1.81 7.73 17.98
N ILE A 31 2.13 6.54 17.49
CA ILE A 31 2.80 6.35 16.19
C ILE A 31 1.85 6.80 15.07
N ARG A 32 2.33 7.68 14.19
CA ARG A 32 1.64 8.07 12.97
C ARG A 32 2.54 7.80 11.77
N ALA A 33 2.10 6.91 10.89
CA ALA A 33 2.84 6.55 9.69
C ALA A 33 2.04 6.95 8.45
N MET A 34 2.72 7.52 7.46
CA MET A 34 2.14 7.86 6.17
C MET A 34 3.01 7.25 5.07
N GLY A 35 2.41 6.69 4.04
CA GLY A 35 3.16 6.03 2.97
C GLY A 35 2.41 5.96 1.65
N THR A 36 3.16 5.63 0.61
CA THR A 36 2.64 5.41 -0.74
C THR A 36 3.49 4.40 -1.50
N TYR A 37 2.89 3.73 -2.47
CA TYR A 37 3.52 2.73 -3.32
C TYR A 37 2.86 2.76 -4.71
N PRO A 38 3.57 2.32 -5.77
CA PRO A 38 3.03 2.35 -7.12
C PRO A 38 1.89 1.33 -7.34
N GLY A 39 0.93 1.68 -8.19
CA GLY A 39 -0.16 0.78 -8.59
C GLY A 39 -1.37 0.88 -7.67
N GLY A 40 -1.71 -0.21 -7.00
CA GLY A 40 -2.88 -0.32 -6.14
C GLY A 40 -2.85 -1.62 -5.32
N GLN A 41 -3.82 -1.77 -4.40
CA GLN A 41 -3.83 -2.92 -3.48
C GLN A 41 -4.11 -4.27 -4.18
N SER A 42 -4.74 -4.25 -5.36
CA SER A 42 -5.06 -5.46 -6.11
C SER A 42 -4.04 -5.74 -7.21
N GLY A 43 -3.59 -6.98 -7.34
CA GLY A 43 -2.79 -7.43 -8.48
C GLY A 43 -3.63 -7.79 -9.73
N ASN A 44 -4.95 -7.73 -9.66
CA ASN A 44 -5.83 -8.05 -10.79
C ASN A 44 -6.08 -6.80 -11.65
N PRO A 45 -5.67 -6.77 -12.95
CA PRO A 45 -5.86 -5.62 -13.84
C PRO A 45 -7.32 -5.16 -14.01
N ALA A 46 -8.29 -6.06 -13.82
CA ALA A 46 -9.71 -5.73 -13.88
C ALA A 46 -10.25 -5.08 -12.59
N SER A 47 -9.46 -5.04 -11.51
CA SER A 47 -9.86 -4.43 -10.26
C SER A 47 -9.78 -2.90 -10.34
N PRO A 48 -10.79 -2.16 -9.84
CA PRO A 48 -10.66 -0.72 -9.64
C PRO A 48 -9.49 -0.33 -8.72
N ARG A 49 -9.02 -1.27 -7.88
CA ARG A 49 -7.88 -1.10 -6.97
C ARG A 49 -6.54 -1.56 -7.54
N TYR A 50 -6.44 -1.70 -8.86
CA TYR A 50 -5.18 -2.07 -9.53
C TYR A 50 -4.21 -0.90 -9.69
N ALA A 51 -4.74 0.30 -9.98
CA ALA A 51 -3.95 1.49 -10.29
C ALA A 51 -4.41 2.75 -9.53
N ASP A 52 -5.25 2.59 -8.50
CA ASP A 52 -5.89 3.69 -7.75
C ASP A 52 -4.89 4.57 -6.98
N ARG A 53 -3.69 4.07 -6.70
CA ARG A 53 -2.60 4.79 -6.00
C ARG A 53 -1.54 5.34 -6.93
N LEU A 54 -1.62 5.09 -8.23
CA LEU A 54 -0.61 5.52 -9.19
C LEU A 54 -0.40 7.03 -9.20
N ARG A 55 -1.48 7.81 -9.06
CA ARG A 55 -1.40 9.28 -8.99
C ARG A 55 -0.62 9.75 -7.76
N PHE A 56 -0.92 9.21 -6.58
CA PHE A 56 -0.24 9.56 -5.34
C PHE A 56 1.24 9.19 -5.40
N TRP A 57 1.54 8.02 -5.96
CA TRP A 57 2.92 7.61 -6.21
C TRP A 57 3.67 8.57 -7.14
N ARG A 58 3.04 9.00 -8.24
CA ARG A 58 3.65 9.94 -9.20
C ARG A 58 3.89 11.29 -8.55
N ASP A 59 2.92 11.79 -7.79
CA ASP A 59 2.92 13.14 -7.23
C ASP A 59 3.70 13.21 -5.90
N GLY A 60 4.02 12.06 -5.30
CA GLY A 60 4.76 11.96 -4.04
C GLY A 60 3.88 12.10 -2.79
N ASP A 61 2.56 12.11 -2.97
CA ASP A 61 1.58 12.22 -1.90
C ASP A 61 1.57 10.97 -1.01
N LEU A 62 1.58 11.18 0.31
CA LEU A 62 1.57 10.12 1.31
C LEU A 62 0.18 9.99 1.92
N GLU A 63 -0.32 8.76 2.02
CA GLU A 63 -1.59 8.45 2.68
C GLU A 63 -1.35 7.91 4.10
N LEU A 64 -2.29 8.15 5.02
CA LEU A 64 -2.22 7.60 6.37
C LEU A 64 -2.25 6.06 6.32
N LEU A 65 -1.26 5.43 6.97
CA LEU A 65 -1.24 3.98 7.15
C LEU A 65 -2.08 3.62 8.38
N ILE A 66 -3.05 2.74 8.19
CA ILE A 66 -3.91 2.25 9.26
C ILE A 66 -3.17 1.11 9.96
N VAL A 67 -2.81 1.32 11.23
CA VAL A 67 -2.12 0.32 12.06
C VAL A 67 -3.01 0.01 13.27
N PRO A 68 -4.03 -0.85 13.10
CA PRO A 68 -4.95 -1.19 14.18
C PRO A 68 -4.24 -2.10 15.19
N SER A 69 -4.40 -1.83 16.48
CA SER A 69 -3.93 -2.74 17.55
C SER A 69 -4.89 -3.91 17.78
N ALA A 70 -6.15 -3.76 17.36
CA ALA A 70 -7.20 -4.78 17.42
C ALA A 70 -8.17 -4.62 16.24
N ILE A 71 -8.81 -5.70 15.79
CA ILE A 71 -9.75 -5.66 14.66
C ILE A 71 -10.89 -4.66 14.93
N ASP A 72 -11.39 -4.61 16.16
CA ASP A 72 -12.51 -3.74 16.55
C ASP A 72 -12.12 -2.25 16.62
N SER A 73 -10.83 -1.92 16.49
CA SER A 73 -10.37 -0.53 16.38
C SER A 73 -10.55 0.07 14.98
N LEU A 74 -10.93 -0.75 14.00
CA LEU A 74 -11.24 -0.29 12.65
C LEU A 74 -12.68 0.22 12.57
N SER A 75 -12.86 1.45 12.09
CA SER A 75 -14.19 1.97 11.74
C SER A 75 -14.81 1.11 10.63
N PRO A 76 -16.14 0.87 10.62
CA PRO A 76 -16.82 0.19 9.51
C PRO A 76 -16.51 0.82 8.13
N SER A 77 -16.30 2.14 8.08
CA SER A 77 -15.92 2.85 6.85
C SER A 77 -14.52 2.51 6.33
N GLN A 78 -13.65 1.94 7.17
CA GLN A 78 -12.29 1.51 6.82
C GLN A 78 -12.23 0.04 6.37
N VAL A 79 -13.34 -0.71 6.46
CA VAL A 79 -13.39 -2.14 6.17
C VAL A 79 -14.13 -2.39 4.85
N SER A 80 -13.39 -2.83 3.83
CA SER A 80 -14.01 -3.20 2.54
C SER A 80 -14.58 -4.62 2.52
N ALA A 81 -14.00 -5.54 3.32
CA ALA A 81 -14.41 -6.94 3.40
C ALA A 81 -13.87 -7.58 4.69
N ARG A 82 -14.56 -8.62 5.19
CA ARG A 82 -14.10 -9.45 6.31
C ARG A 82 -14.18 -10.92 5.90
N LEU A 83 -13.07 -11.64 6.06
CA LEU A 83 -12.99 -13.07 5.76
C LEU A 83 -12.62 -13.83 7.03
N THR A 84 -13.47 -14.76 7.44
CA THR A 84 -13.18 -15.70 8.53
C THR A 84 -12.71 -17.01 7.90
N LEU A 85 -11.47 -17.38 8.16
CA LEU A 85 -10.89 -18.63 7.69
C LEU A 85 -11.05 -19.69 8.78
N THR A 86 -11.84 -20.71 8.51
CA THR A 86 -11.92 -21.90 9.36
C THR A 86 -11.04 -22.97 8.72
N PRO A 87 -9.95 -23.42 9.37
CA PRO A 87 -9.16 -24.52 8.84
C PRO A 87 -10.03 -25.76 8.69
N GLY A 88 -10.02 -26.40 7.53
CA GLY A 88 -10.57 -27.74 7.39
C GLY A 88 -9.72 -28.71 8.22
N GLY A 89 -10.37 -29.57 9.02
CA GLY A 89 -9.70 -30.73 9.59
C GLY A 89 -9.07 -31.57 8.46
N ARG A 90 -7.91 -32.15 8.74
CA ARG A 90 -7.19 -33.03 7.80
C ARG A 90 -8.09 -34.14 7.25
#